data_AF-A0A7T0PDT5-F1
#
_entry.id   AF-A0A7T0PDT5-F1
#
_cell.length_a   1.000
_cell.length_b   1.000
_cell.length_c   1.000
_cell.angle_alpha   90.00
_cell.angle_beta   90.00
_cell.angle_gamma   90.00
#
_symmetry.space_group_name_H-M   'P 1'
#
loop_
_entity.id
_entity.type
_entity.pdbx_description
1 polymer ?
#
loop_
_entity_poly.entity_id
_entity_poly.type
_entity_poly.pdbx_seq_one_letter_code
_entity_poly.pdbx_strand_id
1 'polypeptide(L)' 'MRAQAQVVVMHGPLMMGVDDFAHLHGVSKTTVWECINGTAKNYPPLKAKITSGGKQRVYITAEAAAEWRAALADR' A
#
# COMPACT_ATOMS: atom_id res chain seq x y z
N MET A 1 -4.45 27.59 -23.49
CA MET A 1 -5.11 27.26 -22.20
C MET A 1 -4.70 25.83 -21.86
N ARG A 2 -3.92 25.62 -20.79
CA ARG A 2 -3.40 24.29 -20.43
C ARG A 2 -4.51 23.50 -19.73
N ALA A 3 -5.03 22.47 -20.39
CA ALA A 3 -5.90 21.49 -19.76
C ALA A 3 -5.07 20.73 -18.71
N GLN A 4 -5.26 21.07 -17.45
CA GLN A 4 -4.79 20.22 -16.36
C GLN A 4 -5.64 18.96 -16.42
N ALA A 5 -5.02 17.84 -16.81
CA ALA A 5 -5.62 16.53 -16.65
C ALA A 5 -5.80 16.31 -15.15
N GLN A 6 -6.98 16.65 -14.66
CA GLN A 6 -7.41 16.37 -13.29
C GLN A 6 -7.41 14.85 -13.15
N VAL A 7 -6.35 14.32 -12.57
CA VAL A 7 -6.29 12.92 -12.17
C VAL A 7 -7.40 12.75 -11.15
N VAL A 8 -8.50 12.14 -11.59
CA VAL A 8 -9.62 11.77 -10.72
C VAL A 8 -9.09 10.68 -9.79
N VAL A 9 -8.56 11.09 -8.64
CA VAL A 9 -8.27 10.18 -7.53
C VAL A 9 -9.63 9.71 -7.01
N MET A 10 -10.04 8.51 -7.40
CA MET A 10 -11.24 7.87 -6.89
C MET A 10 -11.09 7.65 -5.38
N HIS A 11 -11.77 8.48 -4.58
CA HIS A 11 -11.89 8.33 -3.12
C HIS A 11 -12.90 7.22 -2.75
N GLY A 12 -12.77 6.02 -3.33
CA GLY A 12 -13.34 4.83 -2.71
C GLY A 12 -12.50 4.47 -1.47
N PRO A 13 -13.00 3.63 -0.54
CA PRO A 13 -12.13 2.99 0.44
C PRO A 13 -11.12 2.14 -0.34
N LEU A 14 -9.96 2.71 -0.66
CA LEU A 14 -8.91 2.14 -1.49
C LEU A 14 -8.33 0.94 -0.74
N MET A 15 -8.95 -0.23 -0.95
CA MET A 15 -8.38 -1.53 -0.65
C MET A 15 -7.56 -1.93 -1.87
N MET A 16 -6.28 -1.60 -1.84
CA MET A 16 -5.35 -1.90 -2.92
C MET A 16 -4.65 -3.24 -2.67
N GLY A 17 -4.36 -3.98 -3.73
CA GLY A 17 -3.56 -5.19 -3.62
C GLY A 17 -2.09 -4.87 -3.39
N VAL A 18 -1.30 -5.90 -3.06
CA VAL A 18 0.17 -5.80 -2.94
C VAL A 18 0.81 -5.25 -4.21
N ASP A 19 0.27 -5.63 -5.38
CA ASP A 19 0.75 -5.21 -6.70
C ASP A 19 0.61 -3.71 -6.93
N ASP A 20 -0.59 -3.20 -6.65
CA ASP A 20 -0.95 -1.80 -6.84
C ASP A 20 -0.18 -0.91 -5.86
N PHE A 21 -0.07 -1.34 -4.59
CA PHE A 21 0.76 -0.67 -3.60
C PHE A 21 2.24 -0.62 -4.01
N ALA A 22 2.78 -1.73 -4.50
CA ALA A 22 4.16 -1.81 -4.99
C ALA A 22 4.40 -0.81 -6.13
N HIS A 23 3.47 -0.72 -7.08
CA HIS A 23 3.55 0.20 -8.20
C HIS A 23 3.46 1.67 -7.76
N LEU A 24 2.51 2.00 -6.89
CA LEU A 24 2.29 3.36 -6.39
C LEU A 24 3.47 3.90 -5.59
N HIS A 25 4.12 3.03 -4.80
CA HIS A 25 5.22 3.41 -3.91
C HIS A 25 6.61 3.14 -4.50
N GLY A 26 6.69 2.61 -5.74
CA GLY A 26 7.97 2.32 -6.41
C GLY A 26 8.81 1.26 -5.70
N VAL A 27 8.17 0.33 -4.99
CA VAL A 27 8.83 -0.75 -4.23
C VAL A 27 8.52 -2.11 -4.86
N SER A 28 9.36 -3.10 -4.60
CA SER A 28 9.13 -4.47 -5.09
C SER A 28 8.01 -5.15 -4.32
N LYS A 29 7.22 -6.02 -4.99
CA LYS A 29 6.17 -6.84 -4.33
C LYS A 29 6.72 -7.64 -3.14
N THR A 30 7.93 -8.17 -3.27
CA THR A 30 8.64 -8.88 -2.18
C THR A 30 8.83 -7.97 -0.98
N THR A 31 9.29 -6.73 -1.19
CA THR A 31 9.47 -5.75 -0.13
C THR A 31 8.15 -5.43 0.55
N VAL A 32 7.06 -5.27 -0.20
CA VAL A 32 5.72 -5.06 0.39
C VAL A 32 5.31 -6.26 1.26
N TRP A 33 5.55 -7.49 0.80
CA TRP A 33 5.32 -8.69 1.61
C TRP A 33 6.22 -8.74 2.85
N GLU A 34 7.48 -8.34 2.77
CA GLU A 34 8.37 -8.24 3.92
C GLU A 34 7.88 -7.17 4.92
N CYS A 35 7.35 -6.05 4.44
CA CYS A 35 6.71 -5.05 5.29
C CYS A 35 5.47 -5.64 5.98
N ILE A 36 4.65 -6.40 5.26
CA ILE A 36 3.45 -7.04 5.82
C ILE A 36 3.81 -8.08 6.88
N ASN A 37 4.88 -8.84 6.67
CA ASN A 37 5.38 -9.81 7.63
C ASN A 37 6.25 -9.19 8.74
N GLY A 38 6.55 -7.89 8.68
CA GLY A 38 7.43 -7.21 9.63
C GLY A 38 8.90 -7.62 9.55
N THR A 39 9.34 -8.23 8.45
CA THR A 39 10.72 -8.67 8.22
C THR A 39 11.57 -7.66 7.44
N ALA A 40 10.95 -6.61 6.90
CA ALA A 40 11.65 -5.57 6.15
C ALA A 40 12.62 -4.80 7.05
N LYS A 41 13.91 -4.82 6.71
CA LYS A 41 14.95 -4.11 7.47
C LYS A 41 14.97 -2.59 7.21
N ASN A 42 14.57 -2.18 6.01
CA ASN A 42 14.69 -0.80 5.55
C ASN A 42 13.36 -0.04 5.50
N TYR A 43 12.24 -0.73 5.73
CA TYR A 43 10.90 -0.18 5.62
C TYR A 43 10.09 -0.49 6.87
N PRO A 44 9.17 0.39 7.29
CA PRO A 44 8.31 0.13 8.43
C PRO A 44 7.34 -1.02 8.14
N PRO A 45 6.80 -1.67 9.20
CA PRO A 45 5.80 -2.71 9.04
C PRO A 45 4.53 -2.15 8.40
N LEU A 46 3.93 -2.91 7.48
CA LEU A 46 2.73 -2.53 6.75
C LEU A 46 1.54 -3.36 7.23
N LYS A 47 0.50 -2.70 7.76
CA LYS A 47 -0.74 -3.39 8.11
C LYS A 47 -1.48 -3.79 6.84
N ALA A 48 -1.88 -5.05 6.75
CA ALA A 48 -2.73 -5.54 5.67
C ALA A 48 -3.89 -6.37 6.22
N LYS A 49 -5.04 -6.28 5.58
CA LYS A 49 -6.20 -7.13 5.86
C LYS A 49 -6.14 -8.38 5.00
N ILE A 50 -6.23 -9.53 5.66
CA ILE A 50 -6.33 -10.83 5.02
C ILE A 50 -7.81 -11.24 5.05
N THR A 51 -8.38 -11.52 3.89
CA THR A 51 -9.74 -12.06 3.80
C THR A 51 -9.71 -13.58 3.79
N SER A 52 -10.35 -14.18 4.77
CA SER A 52 -10.53 -15.64 4.88
C SER A 52 -11.84 -16.04 4.20
N GLY A 53 -11.81 -16.17 2.88
CA GLY A 53 -12.96 -16.62 2.09
C GLY A 53 -12.54 -17.22 0.76
N GLY A 54 -12.36 -18.54 0.72
CA GLY A 54 -12.08 -19.34 -0.49
C GLY A 54 -10.69 -19.14 -1.14
N LYS A 55 -10.27 -17.91 -1.36
CA LYS A 55 -8.92 -17.53 -1.80
C LYS A 55 -8.40 -16.44 -0.87
N GLN A 56 -7.37 -16.76 -0.09
CA GLN A 56 -6.76 -15.82 0.83
C GLN A 56 -6.22 -14.62 0.03
N ARG A 57 -6.89 -13.48 0.15
CA ARG A 57 -6.49 -12.24 -0.52
C ARG A 57 -6.04 -11.23 0.52
N VAL A 58 -4.91 -10.61 0.23
CA VAL A 58 -4.29 -9.57 1.06
C VAL A 58 -4.60 -8.22 0.45
N TYR A 59 -5.20 -7.35 1.24
CA TYR A 59 -5.55 -5.99 0.86
C TYR A 59 -4.89 -5.00 1.81
N ILE A 60 -4.35 -3.93 1.26
CA ILE A 60 -3.76 -2.82 1.99
C ILE A 60 -4.77 -1.67 1.94
N THR A 61 -5.15 -1.15 3.10
CA THR A 61 -6.07 -0.02 3.18
C THR A 61 -5.32 1.29 2.97
N ALA A 62 -6.02 2.31 2.49
CA ALA A 62 -5.46 3.66 2.38
C ALA A 62 -4.90 4.18 3.72
N GLU A 63 -5.56 3.87 4.83
CA GLU A 63 -5.10 4.24 6.18
C GLU A 63 -3.77 3.56 6.51
N ALA A 64 -3.65 2.25 6.27
CA ALA A 64 -2.40 1.53 6.50
C ALA A 64 -1.26 2.05 5.62
N ALA A 65 -1.56 2.41 4.37
CA ALA A 65 -0.62 3.04 3.46
C ALA A 65 -0.18 4.44 3.95
N ALA A 66 -1.11 5.22 4.50
CA ALA A 66 -0.83 6.53 5.09
C ALA A 66 0.03 6.41 6.35
N GLU A 67 -0.30 5.49 7.26
CA GLU A 67 0.52 5.20 8.46
C GLU A 67 1.93 4.75 8.07
N TRP A 68 2.05 3.85 7.10
CA TRP A 68 3.34 3.36 6.61
C TRP A 68 4.19 4.48 6.00
N ARG A 69 3.57 5.39 5.23
CA ARG A 69 4.26 6.58 4.70
C ARG A 69 4.67 7.56 5.79
N ALA A 70 3.83 7.78 6.79
CA ALA A 70 4.17 8.65 7.91
C ALA A 70 5.37 8.08 8.69
N ALA A 71 5.40 6.77 8.92
CA ALA A 71 6.53 6.08 9.57
C ALA A 71 7.82 6.08 8.74
N LEU A 72 7.72 6.21 7.40
CA LEU A 72 8.90 6.41 6.54
C LEU A 72 9.46 7.83 6.63
N ALA A 73 8.60 8.83 6.79
CA ALA A 73 9.00 10.25 6.81
C ALA A 73 9.69 10.66 8.12
N ASP A 74 9.54 9.88 9.19
CA ASP A 74 10.19 10.08 10.49
C ASP A 74 11.68 9.60 10.50
N ARG A 75 12.17 9.06 9.38
CA ARG A 75 13.54 8.52 9.24
C ARG A 75 14.38 9.34 8.27
#